data_AF-A0A6A7G8Z8-F1
#
_entry.id   AF-A0A6A7G8Z8-F1
#
_cell.length_a   1.000
_cell.length_b   1.000
_cell.length_c   1.000
_cell.angle_alpha   90.00
_cell.angle_beta   90.00
_cell.angle_gamma   90.00
#
_symmetry.space_group_name_H-M   'P 1'
#
loop_
_entity.id
_entity.type
_entity.pdbx_description
1 polymer ?
#
loop_
_entity_poly.entity_id
_entity_poly.type
_entity_poly.pdbx_seq_one_letter_code
_entity_poly.pdbx_strand_id
1 'polypeptide(L)'
;MTLDKTQEQFLEEQCIVVDMQDKKIGADSKRTCHKNVNIKKGLLHRAFSVFLFNSDGKLLLQQRAAEKITFPNVWTNSCCSHPLSIDGEVESKDDLAEKIEGVKTAAIRKLSHELGIKEGTIARKDFHFLTRIYYRSTEDHPEWGEHE
;
A
#
# COMPACT_ATOMS: atom_id res chain seq x y z
N MET A 1 -21.31 6.96 -9.72
CA MET A 1 -20.65 7.87 -8.77
C MET A 1 -19.38 8.36 -9.43
N THR A 2 -19.24 9.66 -9.64
CA THR A 2 -17.98 10.27 -10.08
C THR A 2 -16.95 10.12 -8.97
N LEU A 3 -15.79 9.56 -9.27
CA LEU A 3 -14.68 9.56 -8.31
C LEU A 3 -14.28 11.00 -8.00
N ASP A 4 -13.88 11.26 -6.76
CA ASP A 4 -13.20 12.50 -6.42
C ASP A 4 -11.96 12.65 -7.33
N LYS A 5 -11.73 13.86 -7.86
CA LYS A 5 -10.62 14.15 -8.80
C LYS A 5 -9.25 13.76 -8.20
N THR A 6 -9.14 13.83 -6.87
CA THR A 6 -7.95 13.42 -6.13
C THR A 6 -7.73 11.90 -6.18
N GLN A 7 -8.80 11.11 -6.09
CA GLN A 7 -8.72 9.65 -6.21
C GLN A 7 -8.35 9.21 -7.63
N GLU A 8 -8.85 9.92 -8.66
CA GLU A 8 -8.46 9.64 -10.04
C GLU A 8 -6.97 9.83 -10.29
N GLN A 9 -6.34 10.82 -9.65
CA GLN A 9 -4.89 11.02 -9.74
C GLN A 9 -4.12 9.89 -9.03
N PHE A 10 -4.59 9.43 -7.87
CA PHE A 10 -3.95 8.29 -7.18
C PHE A 10 -4.04 6.98 -7.95
N LEU A 11 -5.00 6.84 -8.85
CA LEU A 11 -5.10 5.65 -9.70
C LEU A 11 -3.98 5.54 -10.73
N GLU A 12 -3.30 6.65 -11.04
CA GLU A 12 -2.18 6.67 -12.00
C GLU A 12 -0.81 6.48 -11.31
N GLU A 13 -0.77 6.47 -9.97
CA GLU A 13 0.43 6.14 -9.19
C GLU A 13 0.99 4.78 -9.62
N GLN A 14 2.29 4.71 -9.86
CA GLN A 14 2.96 3.48 -10.33
C GLN A 14 3.28 2.57 -9.15
N CYS A 15 2.59 1.44 -9.04
CA CYS A 15 2.89 0.38 -8.09
C CYS A 15 4.08 -0.47 -8.56
N ILE A 16 4.78 -1.10 -7.62
CA ILE A 16 5.84 -2.06 -7.93
C ILE A 16 5.20 -3.42 -8.21
N VAL A 17 5.29 -3.90 -9.46
CA VAL A 17 4.79 -5.23 -9.85
C VAL A 17 5.84 -6.28 -9.52
N VAL A 18 5.42 -7.35 -8.83
CA VAL A 18 6.31 -8.39 -8.30
C VAL A 18 5.85 -9.79 -8.68
N ASP A 19 6.76 -10.76 -8.59
CA ASP A 19 6.42 -12.18 -8.62
C ASP A 19 6.05 -12.72 -7.22
N MET A 20 5.72 -14.00 -7.13
CA MET A 20 5.36 -14.68 -5.87
C MET A 20 6.51 -14.77 -4.85
N GLN A 21 7.74 -14.42 -5.23
CA GLN A 21 8.90 -14.34 -4.35
C GLN A 21 9.18 -12.89 -3.94
N ASP A 22 8.27 -11.97 -4.27
CA ASP A 22 8.39 -10.54 -4.00
C ASP A 22 9.61 -9.93 -4.73
N LYS A 23 9.98 -10.47 -5.89
CA LYS A 23 10.99 -9.87 -6.76
C LYS A 23 10.31 -8.93 -7.75
N LYS A 24 10.82 -7.70 -7.86
CA LYS A 24 10.34 -6.72 -8.83
C LYS A 24 10.51 -7.24 -10.26
N ILE A 25 9.41 -7.26 -11.01
CA ILE A 25 9.36 -7.63 -12.43
C ILE A 25 8.89 -6.48 -13.34
N GLY A 26 8.35 -5.41 -12.75
CA GLY A 26 7.88 -4.26 -13.54
C GLY A 26 7.28 -3.17 -12.65
N ALA A 27 6.51 -2.30 -13.30
CA ALA A 27 5.68 -1.29 -12.67
C ALA A 27 4.40 -1.12 -13.50
N ASP A 28 3.29 -0.83 -12.84
CA ASP A 28 2.03 -0.52 -13.52
C ASP A 28 1.21 0.43 -12.65
N SER A 29 0.21 1.08 -13.24
CA SER A 29 -0.67 1.99 -12.51
C SER A 29 -1.45 1.23 -11.43
N LYS A 30 -1.72 1.92 -10.32
CA LYS A 30 -2.60 1.43 -9.26
C LYS A 30 -3.95 0.97 -9.82
N ARG A 31 -4.47 1.70 -10.82
CA ARG A 31 -5.66 1.31 -11.58
C ARG A 31 -5.50 -0.09 -12.15
N THR A 32 -4.47 -0.34 -12.94
CA THR A 32 -4.24 -1.64 -13.58
C THR A 32 -4.08 -2.74 -12.54
N CYS A 33 -3.29 -2.49 -11.49
CA CYS A 33 -3.00 -3.42 -10.40
C CYS A 33 -4.25 -3.90 -9.66
N HIS A 34 -5.21 -3.00 -9.39
CA HIS A 34 -6.40 -3.34 -8.60
C HIS A 34 -7.59 -3.79 -9.47
N LYS A 35 -7.45 -3.90 -10.80
CA LYS A 35 -8.52 -4.45 -11.65
C LYS A 35 -8.57 -5.97 -11.53
N ASN A 36 -9.73 -6.51 -11.19
CA ASN A 36 -9.95 -7.96 -11.09
C ASN A 36 -9.57 -8.72 -12.37
N VAL A 37 -9.77 -8.12 -13.55
CA VAL A 37 -9.40 -8.74 -14.83
C VAL A 37 -7.90 -8.99 -14.96
N ASN A 38 -7.06 -8.19 -14.30
CA ASN A 38 -5.61 -8.32 -14.31
C ASN A 38 -5.12 -9.18 -13.13
N ILE A 39 -5.72 -9.02 -11.95
CA ILE A 39 -5.48 -9.89 -10.80
C ILE A 39 -5.76 -11.37 -11.17
N LYS A 40 -6.86 -11.64 -11.88
CA LYS A 40 -7.19 -13.00 -12.35
C LYS A 40 -6.19 -13.56 -13.36
N LYS A 41 -5.37 -12.71 -14.00
CA LYS A 41 -4.24 -13.10 -14.86
C LYS A 41 -2.92 -13.25 -14.09
N GLY A 42 -2.94 -13.01 -12.78
CA GLY A 42 -1.78 -13.13 -11.89
C GLY A 42 -1.01 -11.83 -11.65
N LEU A 43 -1.56 -10.67 -12.01
CA LEU A 43 -0.91 -9.39 -11.70
C LEU A 43 -0.88 -9.17 -10.19
N LEU A 44 0.33 -9.15 -9.63
CA LEU A 44 0.63 -9.00 -8.21
C LEU A 44 1.51 -7.76 -8.01
N HIS A 45 1.21 -6.95 -6.99
CA HIS A 45 1.99 -5.76 -6.67
C HIS A 45 2.33 -5.71 -5.19
N ARG A 46 3.47 -5.10 -4.86
CA ARG A 46 3.90 -4.96 -3.47
C ARG A 46 3.03 -3.95 -2.73
N ALA A 47 2.71 -4.25 -1.48
CA ALA A 47 2.00 -3.35 -0.56
C ALA A 47 2.64 -3.32 0.83
N PHE A 48 2.10 -2.49 1.71
CA PHE A 48 2.45 -2.47 3.13
C PHE A 48 1.23 -2.22 4.02
N SER A 49 1.35 -2.67 5.27
CA SER A 49 0.35 -2.47 6.33
C SER A 49 1.04 -2.04 7.62
N VAL A 50 0.71 -0.85 8.12
CA VAL A 50 1.27 -0.26 9.35
C VAL A 50 0.34 -0.52 10.54
N PHE A 51 0.92 -0.98 11.64
CA PHE A 51 0.26 -1.10 12.93
C PHE A 51 0.94 -0.14 13.91
N LEU A 52 0.31 1.00 14.16
CA LEU A 52 0.81 2.06 15.02
C LEU A 52 0.22 1.91 16.42
N PHE A 53 1.10 1.82 17.42
CA PHE A 53 0.71 1.73 18.82
C PHE A 53 1.09 3.02 19.56
N ASN A 54 0.22 3.49 20.46
CA ASN A 54 0.58 4.56 21.38
C ASN A 54 1.42 4.03 22.56
N SER A 55 1.85 4.92 23.47
CA SER A 55 2.64 4.56 24.65
C SER A 55 1.93 3.62 25.63
N ASP A 56 0.59 3.53 25.57
CA ASP A 56 -0.22 2.63 26.40
C ASP A 56 -0.40 1.25 25.73
N GLY A 57 0.23 1.00 24.58
CA GLY A 57 0.08 -0.24 23.82
C GLY A 57 -1.26 -0.34 23.07
N LYS A 58 -2.00 0.75 22.89
CA LYS A 58 -3.26 0.76 22.13
C LYS A 58 -3.00 0.93 20.63
N LEU A 59 -3.61 0.09 19.81
CA LEU A 59 -3.55 0.16 18.36
C LEU A 59 -4.43 1.28 17.81
N LEU A 60 -3.88 2.11 16.92
CA LEU A 60 -4.65 3.05 16.13
C LEU A 60 -5.36 2.30 15.00
N LEU A 61 -6.69 2.35 14.99
CA LEU A 61 -7.51 1.86 13.88
C LEU A 61 -7.96 3.03 13.00
N GLN A 62 -8.11 2.77 11.70
CA GLN A 62 -8.62 3.74 10.74
C GLN A 62 -9.94 3.22 10.16
N GLN A 63 -10.95 4.09 10.09
CA GLN A 63 -12.11 3.84 9.23
C GLN A 63 -11.85 4.43 7.85
N ARG A 64 -11.93 3.60 6.81
CA ARG A 64 -11.67 4.02 5.43
C ARG A 64 -12.74 5.00 4.96
N ALA A 65 -12.33 6.03 4.24
CA ALA A 65 -13.23 7.00 3.63
C ALA A 65 -14.22 6.32 2.66
N ALA A 66 -15.42 6.88 2.51
CA ALA A 66 -16.47 6.32 1.68
C ALA A 66 -16.12 6.35 0.18
N GLU A 67 -15.20 7.23 -0.21
CA GLU A 67 -14.74 7.47 -1.57
C GLU A 67 -13.66 6.47 -2.03
N LYS A 68 -13.19 5.59 -1.13
CA LYS A 68 -12.21 4.55 -1.47
C LYS A 68 -12.85 3.51 -2.38
N ILE A 69 -12.16 3.19 -3.46
CA ILE A 69 -12.63 2.25 -4.50
C ILE A 69 -12.78 0.83 -3.94
N THR A 70 -11.78 0.38 -3.18
CA THR A 70 -11.82 -0.90 -2.48
C THR A 70 -12.14 -0.68 -1.00
N PHE A 71 -13.08 -1.47 -0.47
CA PHE A 71 -13.47 -1.49 0.94
C PHE A 71 -13.83 -0.12 1.56
N PRO A 72 -14.79 0.64 0.99
CA PRO A 72 -15.23 1.89 1.60
C PRO A 72 -15.90 1.65 2.96
N ASN A 73 -15.71 2.56 3.92
CA ASN A 73 -16.28 2.54 5.29
C ASN A 73 -15.84 1.37 6.20
N VAL A 74 -14.91 0.54 5.75
CA VAL A 74 -14.38 -0.58 6.53
C VAL A 74 -13.36 -0.09 7.57
N TRP A 75 -13.45 -0.62 8.78
CA TRP A 75 -12.44 -0.46 9.82
C TRP A 75 -11.25 -1.38 9.55
N THR A 76 -10.05 -0.81 9.52
CA THR A 76 -8.80 -1.54 9.28
C THR A 76 -7.71 -1.05 10.24
N ASN A 77 -6.51 -1.63 10.13
CA ASN A 77 -5.30 -1.18 10.83
C ASN A 77 -4.95 0.29 10.49
N SER A 78 -3.86 0.79 11.08
CA SER A 78 -3.55 2.21 11.09
C SER A 78 -3.37 2.84 9.70
N CYS A 79 -2.69 2.18 8.77
CA CYS A 79 -2.48 2.67 7.40
C CYS A 79 -2.06 1.53 6.47
N CYS A 80 -2.70 1.42 5.30
CA CYS A 80 -2.32 0.50 4.22
C CYS A 80 -2.18 1.24 2.90
N SER A 81 -1.11 0.95 2.16
CA SER A 81 -0.87 1.52 0.83
C SER A 81 0.27 0.77 0.14
N HIS A 82 0.74 1.32 -0.97
CA HIS A 82 1.80 0.76 -1.79
C HIS A 82 3.08 1.61 -1.72
N PRO A 83 4.27 0.98 -1.69
CA PRO A 83 5.46 1.64 -2.18
C PRO A 83 5.32 1.90 -3.68
N LEU A 84 5.76 3.07 -4.12
CA LEU A 84 5.71 3.48 -5.52
C LEU A 84 6.98 3.07 -6.26
N SER A 85 6.86 2.83 -7.57
CA SER A 85 8.00 2.58 -8.45
C SER A 85 8.73 3.88 -8.80
N ILE A 86 9.20 4.59 -7.77
CA ILE A 86 9.95 5.86 -7.84
C ILE A 86 11.22 5.76 -6.99
N ASP A 87 12.17 6.65 -7.24
CA ASP A 87 13.41 6.73 -6.48
C ASP A 87 13.13 6.90 -4.98
N GLY A 88 13.77 6.05 -4.17
CA GLY A 88 13.64 6.06 -2.71
C GLY A 88 12.56 5.14 -2.12
N GLU A 89 11.62 4.65 -2.93
CA GLU A 89 10.61 3.65 -2.51
C GLU A 89 10.79 2.29 -3.19
N VAL A 90 11.52 2.25 -4.31
CA VAL A 90 11.91 1.02 -5.01
C VAL A 90 13.33 0.60 -4.66
N GLU A 91 13.55 -0.70 -4.56
CA GLU A 91 14.88 -1.30 -4.38
C GLU A 91 15.75 -1.17 -5.64
N SER A 92 17.06 -0.97 -5.46
CA SER A 92 18.02 -0.92 -6.59
C SER A 92 18.46 -2.31 -7.03
N LYS A 93 18.42 -3.27 -6.10
CA LYS A 93 18.74 -4.68 -6.28
C LYS A 93 17.68 -5.51 -5.57
N ASP A 94 17.58 -6.78 -5.96
CA ASP A 94 16.70 -7.75 -5.30
C ASP A 94 17.22 -8.11 -3.89
N ASP A 95 17.09 -7.17 -2.95
CA ASP A 95 17.56 -7.25 -1.58
C ASP A 95 16.43 -6.89 -0.60
N LEU A 96 16.26 -7.68 0.46
CA LEU A 96 15.16 -7.49 1.40
C LEU A 96 15.32 -6.22 2.24
N ALA A 97 16.55 -5.84 2.62
CA ALA A 97 16.78 -4.65 3.42
C ALA A 97 16.46 -3.38 2.62
N GLU A 98 16.84 -3.33 1.33
CA GLU A 98 16.47 -2.23 0.43
C GLU A 98 14.95 -2.13 0.25
N LYS A 99 14.25 -3.25 0.05
CA LYS A 99 12.77 -3.28 -0.04
C LYS A 99 12.11 -2.73 1.22
N ILE A 100 12.61 -3.14 2.39
CA ILE A 100 12.10 -2.66 3.69
C ILE A 100 12.29 -1.16 3.83
N GLU A 101 13.46 -0.63 3.47
CA GLU A 101 13.73 0.81 3.54
C GLU A 101 12.83 1.60 2.58
N GLY A 102 12.60 1.10 1.36
CA GLY A 102 11.65 1.69 0.42
C GLY A 102 10.21 1.70 0.95
N VAL A 103 9.76 0.59 1.54
CA VAL A 103 8.44 0.47 2.18
C VAL A 103 8.30 1.44 3.37
N LYS A 104 9.34 1.62 4.18
CA LYS A 104 9.31 2.57 5.31
C LYS A 104 9.20 4.02 4.81
N THR A 105 9.89 4.37 3.73
CA THR A 105 9.74 5.68 3.08
C THR A 105 8.29 5.90 2.63
N ALA A 106 7.70 4.90 1.97
CA ALA A 106 6.31 4.95 1.53
C ALA A 106 5.32 5.06 2.71
N ALA A 107 5.57 4.33 3.80
CA ALA A 107 4.76 4.36 5.01
C ALA A 107 4.75 5.76 5.65
N ILE A 108 5.90 6.43 5.77
CA ILE A 108 5.99 7.80 6.29
C ILE A 108 5.17 8.77 5.45
N ARG A 109 5.33 8.72 4.11
CA ARG A 109 4.55 9.55 3.18
C ARG A 109 3.05 9.34 3.37
N LYS A 110 2.61 8.09 3.48
CA LYS A 110 1.19 7.75 3.57
C LYS A 110 0.58 8.03 4.94
N LEU A 111 1.34 7.89 6.03
CA LEU A 111 0.91 8.33 7.37
C LEU A 111 0.70 9.85 7.43
N SER A 112 1.58 10.63 6.79
CA SER A 112 1.40 12.07 6.64
C SER A 112 0.14 12.40 5.83
N HIS A 113 0.00 11.77 4.66
CA HIS A 113 -1.12 12.02 3.76
C HIS A 113 -2.49 11.59 4.33
N GLU A 114 -2.58 10.43 4.98
CA GLU A 114 -3.89 9.87 5.41
C GLU A 114 -4.26 10.22 6.85
N LEU A 115 -3.29 10.44 7.74
CA LEU A 115 -3.53 10.68 9.16
C LEU A 115 -3.04 12.05 9.63
N GLY A 116 -2.41 12.85 8.76
CA GLY A 116 -1.87 14.16 9.11
C GLY A 116 -0.66 14.09 10.05
N ILE A 117 0.00 12.93 10.17
CA ILE A 117 1.20 12.78 11.00
C ILE A 117 2.32 13.59 10.36
N LYS A 118 2.74 14.67 11.04
CA LYS A 118 3.75 15.61 10.50
C LYS A 118 5.04 14.89 10.15
N GLU A 119 5.61 15.24 9.00
CA GLU A 119 6.93 14.75 8.59
C GLU A 119 7.98 15.03 9.66
N GLY A 120 8.88 14.07 9.86
CA GLY A 120 9.89 14.10 10.93
C GLY A 120 9.39 13.61 12.29
N THR A 121 8.07 13.42 12.50
CA THR A 121 7.54 12.83 13.75
C THR A 121 7.93 11.35 13.88
N ILE A 122 7.91 10.62 12.77
CA ILE A 122 8.27 9.20 12.68
C ILE A 122 9.41 9.07 11.69
N ALA A 123 10.51 8.46 12.11
CA ALA A 123 11.66 8.15 11.27
C ALA A 123 11.64 6.69 10.82
N ARG A 124 12.38 6.36 9.75
CA ARG A 124 12.48 4.99 9.22
C ARG A 124 12.96 3.97 10.25
N LYS A 125 13.80 4.39 11.20
CA LYS A 125 14.31 3.54 12.29
C LYS A 125 13.23 3.16 13.32
N ASP A 126 12.12 3.89 13.37
CA ASP A 126 11.03 3.65 14.33
C ASP A 126 10.07 2.56 13.82
N PHE A 127 10.21 2.15 12.54
CA PHE A 127 9.48 1.03 11.98
C PHE A 127 10.19 -0.28 12.22
N HIS A 128 9.45 -1.25 12.74
CA HIS A 128 9.87 -2.64 12.87
C HIS A 128 9.21 -3.47 11.78
N PHE A 129 10.01 -3.96 10.82
CA PHE A 129 9.55 -4.96 9.88
C PHE A 129 9.38 -6.30 10.60
N LEU A 130 8.19 -6.89 10.52
CA LEU A 130 7.90 -8.19 11.12
C LEU A 130 8.02 -9.33 10.11
N THR A 131 7.24 -9.27 9.03
CA THR A 131 7.17 -10.32 8.01
C THR A 131 6.47 -9.80 6.74
N ARG A 132 6.36 -10.67 5.73
CA ARG A 132 5.53 -10.47 4.53
C ARG A 132 4.38 -11.47 4.55
N ILE A 133 3.21 -11.03 4.08
CA ILE A 133 2.01 -11.85 3.96
C ILE A 133 1.52 -11.68 2.53
N TYR A 134 1.27 -12.80 1.85
CA TYR A 134 0.63 -12.81 0.55
C TYR A 134 -0.89 -12.90 0.74
N TYR A 135 -1.63 -12.03 0.06
CA TYR A 135 -3.09 -11.94 0.16
C TYR A 135 -3.74 -11.70 -1.20
N ARG A 136 -4.94 -12.25 -1.38
CA ARG A 136 -5.75 -11.99 -2.58
C ARG A 136 -7.23 -11.96 -2.22
N SER A 137 -7.94 -10.91 -2.64
CA SER A 137 -9.41 -10.86 -2.64
C SER A 137 -9.95 -10.26 -3.94
N THR A 138 -10.84 -10.99 -4.59
CA THR A 138 -11.48 -10.60 -5.87
C THR A 138 -13.00 -10.67 -5.84
N GLU A 139 -13.59 -11.17 -4.76
CA GLU A 139 -15.03 -11.46 -4.68
C GLU A 139 -15.85 -10.31 -4.06
N ASP A 140 -15.18 -9.36 -3.39
CA ASP A 140 -15.83 -8.28 -2.65
C ASP A 140 -16.36 -7.13 -3.52
N HIS A 141 -15.88 -7.02 -4.77
CA HIS A 141 -16.34 -6.00 -5.74
C HIS A 141 -16.23 -6.54 -7.18
N PRO A 142 -17.18 -6.27 -8.10
CA PRO A 142 -17.18 -6.85 -9.44
C PRO A 142 -15.95 -6.48 -10.29
N GLU A 143 -15.47 -5.24 -10.16
CA GLU A 143 -14.40 -4.70 -11.00
C GLU A 143 -13.02 -4.59 -10.32
N TRP A 144 -13.01 -4.48 -8.99
CA TRP A 144 -11.83 -4.10 -8.23
C TRP A 144 -11.53 -5.16 -7.18
N GLY A 145 -10.25 -5.34 -6.87
CA GLY A 145 -9.80 -6.32 -5.88
C GLY A 145 -8.40 -5.99 -5.39
N GLU A 146 -7.86 -6.90 -4.58
CA GLU A 146 -6.53 -6.82 -4.00
C GLU A 146 -5.77 -8.10 -4.34
N HIS A 147 -4.50 -7.97 -4.72
CA HIS A 147 -3.57 -9.07 -4.93
C HIS A 147 -2.18 -8.57 -4.61
N GLU A 148 -1.73 -8.86 -3.39
CA GLU A 148 -0.60 -8.19 -2.73
C GLU A 148 0.31 -9.16 -1.95
#